data_AF-A0A955YMU2-F1
#
_entry.id   AF-A0A955YMU2-F1
#
_cell.length_a   1.000
_cell.length_b   1.000
_cell.length_c   1.000
_cell.angle_alpha   90.00
_cell.angle_beta   90.00
_cell.angle_gamma   90.00
#
_symmetry.space_group_name_H-M   'P 1'
#
loop_
_entity.id
_entity.type
_entity.pdbx_description
1 polymer ?
#
loop_
_entity_poly.entity_id
_entity_poly.type
_entity_poly.pdbx_seq_one_letter_code
_entity_poly.pdbx_strand_id
1 'polypeptide(L)'
;DTWKVKRLVKNPACELTPCNVTGSKNTGATVAGKGRLLQPGETAVAKHAFKKKYGLSFIAGEFFGRIKPGSDHVYVEITPA
;
A
#
# COMPACT_ATOMS: atom_id res chain seq x y z
N ASP A 1 -13.43 1.93 0.07
CA ASP A 1 -13.39 3.03 1.05
C ASP A 1 -12.13 3.86 0.80
N THR A 2 -12.29 4.99 0.10
CA THR A 2 -11.24 5.49 -0.81
C THR A 2 -10.87 6.95 -0.51
N TRP A 3 -11.15 7.43 0.70
CA TRP A 3 -10.88 8.83 1.06
C TRP A 3 -9.37 9.14 1.09
N LYS A 4 -8.55 8.21 1.60
CA LYS A 4 -7.07 8.32 1.62
C LYS A 4 -6.50 8.38 0.21
N VAL A 5 -7.00 7.51 -0.66
CA VAL A 5 -6.59 7.44 -2.06
C VAL A 5 -6.96 8.73 -2.80
N LYS A 6 -8.21 9.21 -2.66
CA LYS A 6 -8.64 10.49 -3.26
C LYS A 6 -7.79 11.67 -2.78
N ARG A 7 -7.41 11.68 -1.49
CA ARG A 7 -6.51 12.70 -0.94
C ARG A 7 -5.11 12.62 -1.54
N LEU A 8 -4.56 11.42 -1.66
CA LEU A 8 -3.22 11.22 -2.24
C LEU A 8 -3.17 11.62 -3.73
N VAL A 9 -4.25 11.36 -4.48
CA VAL A 9 -4.39 11.83 -5.87
C VAL A 9 -4.43 13.35 -5.93
N LYS A 10 -5.11 14.02 -4.99
CA LYS A 10 -5.21 15.49 -4.95
C LYS A 10 -3.92 16.17 -4.44
N ASN A 11 -3.27 15.57 -3.46
CA ASN A 11 -2.01 16.05 -2.87
C ASN A 11 -1.08 14.85 -2.65
N PRO A 12 0.00 14.72 -3.46
CA PRO A 12 0.89 13.57 -3.39
C PRO A 12 1.82 13.60 -2.16
N ALA A 13 1.91 14.71 -1.43
CA ALA A 13 2.77 14.80 -0.25
C ALA A 13 2.24 13.89 0.88
N CYS A 14 3.10 13.00 1.38
CA CYS A 14 2.79 12.09 2.47
C CYS A 14 3.99 11.86 3.40
N GLU A 15 3.69 11.36 4.58
CA GLU A 15 4.68 10.89 5.54
C GLU A 15 4.50 9.39 5.78
N LEU A 16 5.61 8.65 5.82
CA LEU A 16 5.63 7.23 6.09
C LEU A 16 6.31 6.97 7.44
N THR A 17 5.56 6.43 8.40
CA THR A 17 6.09 5.98 9.69
C THR A 17 5.94 4.46 9.80
N PRO A 18 7.03 3.71 10.03
CA PRO A 18 6.94 2.29 10.28
C PRO A 18 6.28 2.06 11.66
N CYS A 19 5.28 1.19 11.70
CA CYS A 19 4.54 0.84 12.90
C CYS A 19 4.29 -0.68 12.98
N ASN A 20 3.81 -1.13 14.14
CA ASN A 20 3.30 -2.48 14.31
C ASN A 20 1.99 -2.71 13.54
N VAL A 21 1.54 -3.96 13.43
CA VAL A 21 0.34 -4.36 12.67
C VAL A 21 -0.92 -3.61 13.12
N THR A 22 -1.03 -3.27 14.40
CA THR A 22 -2.16 -2.54 14.98
C THR A 22 -2.06 -1.02 14.83
N GLY A 23 -0.93 -0.49 14.34
CA GLY A 23 -0.67 0.95 14.26
C GLY A 23 -0.54 1.66 15.60
N SER A 24 -0.45 0.93 16.72
CA SER A 24 -0.40 1.49 18.08
C SER A 24 1.01 1.85 18.54
N LYS A 25 2.04 1.31 17.88
CA LYS A 25 3.44 1.55 18.25
C LYS A 25 4.28 1.83 17.00
N ASN A 26 4.92 3.00 16.99
CA ASN A 26 5.91 3.37 15.97
C ASN A 26 7.21 2.61 16.23
N THR A 27 7.82 2.10 15.17
CA THR A 27 9.02 1.25 15.23
C THR A 27 10.25 1.90 14.61
N GLY A 28 10.14 3.15 14.14
CA GLY A 28 11.24 3.87 13.50
C GLY A 28 10.88 5.30 13.13
N ALA A 29 11.80 5.95 12.41
CA ALA A 29 11.67 7.35 12.02
C ALA A 29 10.58 7.56 10.96
N THR A 30 9.93 8.72 11.04
CA THR A 30 9.01 9.21 10.01
C THR A 30 9.80 9.77 8.83
N VAL A 31 9.45 9.35 7.62
CA VAL A 31 10.08 9.81 6.38
C VAL A 31 9.05 10.57 5.55
N ALA A 32 9.38 11.80 5.16
CA ALA A 32 8.57 12.56 4.21
C ALA A 32 8.79 12.02 2.78
N GLY A 33 7.73 12.00 1.98
CA GLY A 33 7.80 11.49 0.62
C GLY A 33 6.62 11.92 -0.25
N LYS A 34 6.61 11.39 -1.47
CA LYS A 34 5.54 11.58 -2.44
C LYS A 34 4.94 10.23 -2.79
N GLY A 35 3.63 10.13 -2.64
CA GLY A 35 2.87 8.95 -3.01
C GLY A 35 2.27 9.08 -4.41
N ARG A 36 2.36 7.99 -5.18
CA ARG A 36 1.76 7.85 -6.51
C ARG A 36 0.98 6.55 -6.60
N LEU A 37 -0.22 6.59 -7.17
CA LEU A 37 -0.97 5.38 -7.49
C LEU A 37 -0.32 4.69 -8.69
N LEU A 38 -0.09 3.38 -8.57
CA LEU A 38 0.36 2.56 -9.69
C LEU A 38 -0.81 2.28 -10.63
N GLN A 39 -0.58 2.45 -11.92
CA GLN A 39 -1.56 2.09 -12.94
C GLN A 39 -1.67 0.56 -13.04
N PRO A 40 -2.78 0.02 -13.59
CA PRO A 40 -3.00 -1.44 -13.68
C PRO A 40 -1.80 -2.22 -14.26
N GLY A 41 -1.11 -1.66 -15.26
CA GLY A 41 0.08 -2.26 -15.88
C GLY A 41 1.35 -2.27 -15.02
N GLU A 42 1.43 -1.41 -14.00
CA GLU A 42 2.62 -1.26 -13.14
C GLU A 42 2.49 -2.06 -11.82
N THR A 43 1.30 -2.57 -11.53
CA THR A 43 1.01 -3.28 -10.26
C THR A 43 1.79 -4.58 -10.08
N ALA A 44 2.33 -5.17 -11.15
CA ALA A 44 3.09 -6.41 -11.10
C ALA A 44 4.35 -6.31 -10.21
N VAL A 45 5.04 -5.17 -10.28
CA VAL A 45 6.26 -4.92 -9.47
C VAL A 45 5.89 -4.87 -7.98
N ALA A 46 4.82 -4.16 -7.63
CA ALA A 46 4.32 -4.10 -6.26
C ALA A 46 3.92 -5.49 -5.76
N LYS A 47 3.12 -6.24 -6.53
CA LYS A 47 2.72 -7.62 -6.17
C LYS A 47 3.92 -8.52 -5.96
N HIS A 48 4.94 -8.43 -6.82
CA HIS A 48 6.18 -9.20 -6.65
C HIS A 48 6.90 -8.84 -5.34
N ALA A 49 7.03 -7.55 -5.03
CA ALA A 49 7.63 -7.09 -3.77
C ALA A 49 6.84 -7.56 -2.53
N PHE A 50 5.51 -7.48 -2.56
CA PHE A 50 4.64 -7.98 -1.48
C PHE A 50 4.77 -9.49 -1.32
N LYS A 51 4.76 -10.26 -2.41
CA LYS A 51 4.96 -11.71 -2.36
C LYS A 51 6.33 -12.08 -1.79
N LYS A 52 7.39 -11.34 -2.15
CA LYS A 52 8.74 -11.57 -1.60
C LYS A 52 8.81 -11.27 -0.10
N LYS A 53 8.11 -10.23 0.37
CA LYS A 53 8.16 -9.79 1.78
C LYS A 53 7.23 -10.56 2.71
N TYR A 54 6.00 -10.84 2.27
CA TYR A 54 4.93 -11.42 3.09
C TYR A 54 4.57 -12.87 2.70
N GLY A 55 5.11 -13.37 1.59
CA GLY A 55 5.00 -14.77 1.19
C GLY A 55 3.56 -15.28 1.11
N LEU A 56 3.32 -16.41 1.76
CA LEU A 56 2.04 -17.13 1.77
C LEU A 56 0.89 -16.29 2.35
N SER A 57 1.15 -15.38 3.30
CA SER A 57 0.12 -14.53 3.91
C SER A 57 -0.48 -13.55 2.89
N PHE A 58 0.33 -13.03 1.96
CA PHE A 58 -0.17 -12.16 0.89
C PHE A 58 -1.00 -12.95 -0.13
N ILE A 59 -0.56 -14.16 -0.48
CA ILE A 59 -1.29 -15.04 -1.41
C ILE A 59 -2.66 -15.41 -0.85
N ALA A 60 -2.73 -15.78 0.43
CA ALA A 60 -4.00 -16.05 1.11
C ALA A 60 -4.90 -14.82 1.11
N GLY A 61 -4.38 -13.64 1.48
CA GLY A 61 -5.14 -12.38 1.48
C GLY A 61 -5.69 -12.00 0.10
N GLU A 62 -4.90 -12.17 -0.97
CA GLU A 62 -5.34 -11.89 -2.34
C GLU A 62 -6.42 -12.88 -2.80
N PHE A 63 -6.32 -14.16 -2.40
CA PHE A 63 -7.32 -15.18 -2.71
C PHE A 63 -8.66 -14.93 -1.99
N PHE A 64 -8.62 -14.60 -0.69
CA PHE A 64 -9.82 -14.27 0.09
C PHE A 64 -10.43 -12.92 -0.32
N GLY A 65 -9.60 -11.93 -0.71
CA GLY A 65 -10.06 -10.64 -1.19
C GLY A 65 -10.91 -10.76 -2.46
N ARG A 66 -10.49 -11.60 -3.42
CA ARG A 66 -11.23 -11.84 -4.67
C ARG A 66 -12.64 -12.40 -4.49
N ILE A 67 -12.93 -13.05 -3.35
CA ILE A 67 -14.26 -13.63 -3.06
C ILE A 67 -15.26 -12.51 -2.72
N LYS A 68 -14.79 -11.32 -2.32
CA LYS A 68 -15.65 -10.19 -1.96
C LYS A 68 -15.77 -9.20 -3.12
N PRO A 69 -16.89 -9.17 -3.88
CA PRO A 69 -17.09 -8.21 -4.96
C PRO A 69 -17.02 -6.77 -4.41
N GLY A 70 -16.27 -5.90 -5.12
CA GLY A 70 -16.07 -4.49 -4.77
C GLY A 70 -14.78 -4.17 -3.99
N SER A 71 -13.87 -5.14 -3.82
CA SER A 71 -12.56 -4.96 -3.17
C SER A 71 -11.43 -4.73 -4.18
N ASP A 72 -11.51 -3.64 -4.95
CA ASP A 72 -10.41 -3.28 -5.84
C ASP A 72 -9.18 -2.84 -5.03
N HIS A 73 -8.11 -3.63 -5.15
CA HIS A 73 -6.82 -3.31 -4.54
C HIS A 73 -6.10 -2.25 -5.37
N VAL A 74 -5.86 -1.10 -4.76
CA VAL A 74 -5.02 -0.03 -5.32
C VAL A 74 -3.62 -0.15 -4.74
N TYR A 75 -2.61 -0.12 -5.60
CA TYR A 75 -1.20 -0.12 -5.18
C TYR A 75 -0.65 1.31 -5.23
N VAL A 76 0.14 1.66 -4.22
CA VAL A 76 0.74 2.99 -4.09
C VAL A 76 2.25 2.82 -3.95
N GLU A 77 2.98 3.57 -4.76
CA GLU A 77 4.41 3.76 -4.67
C GLU A 77 4.69 5.01 -3.84
N ILE A 78 5.64 4.95 -2.91
CA ILE A 78 6.08 6.11 -2.13
C ILE A 78 7.56 6.31 -2.38
N THR A 79 7.93 7.48 -2.89
CA THR A 79 9.31 7.90 -3.08
C THR A 79 9.70 8.87 -1.96
N PRO A 80 10.78 8.61 -1.19
CA PRO A 80 11.31 9.57 -0.22
C PRO A 80 11.64 10.91 -0.87
N ALA A 81 11.42 12.01 -0.15
CA ALA A 81 11.76 13.35 -0.60
C ALA A 81 13.27 13.64 -0.49
#